data_AF-A0AAE3P3S8-F1
#
_entry.id   AF-A0AAE3P3S8-F1
#
_cell.length_a   1.000
_cell.length_b   1.000
_cell.length_c   1.000
_cell.angle_alpha   90.00
_cell.angle_beta   90.00
_cell.angle_gamma   90.00
#
_symmetry.space_group_name_H-M   'P 1'
#
loop_
_entity.id
_entity.type
_entity.pdbx_description
1 polymer ?
#
loop_
_entity_poly.entity_id
_entity_poly.type
_entity_poly.pdbx_seq_one_letter_code
_entity_poly.pdbx_strand_id
1 'polypeptide(L)'
;MKRNKQISTGKKFIHNASVFQTCIAGIFLIFIFGMNGFSQTSYKGISMNNNIQTKNISPGYLDKNNPVFISIKSRAAQDLKQASEEGDMESSENKLIKSKIRTWSEKKRKQFQALFEKSINDYTSQTNFDADTFMMIFSEFGKMDLKQIADEYDLRVQSLGDNKFAAEFWEDGLAVNSEANAIKNAHELAASDYAKKHPDSGIGDISKIKETYAATRKSINNGETQRFTKVIVLLYTKEKDSSIVFHNPFQAVFDFILK
;
A
#
# COMPACT_ATOMS: atom_id res chain seq x y z
N MET A 1 69.42 -0.79 -3.58
CA MET A 1 68.94 -1.05 -2.20
C MET A 1 67.50 -0.53 -2.13
N LYS A 2 66.44 -1.34 -2.20
CA LYS A 2 65.81 -2.24 -1.21
C LYS A 2 65.33 -1.59 0.10
N ARG A 3 64.01 -1.77 0.34
CA ARG A 3 63.13 -1.71 1.56
C ARG A 3 62.37 -0.39 1.78
N ASN A 4 61.03 -0.30 1.66
CA ASN A 4 59.84 -0.95 2.28
C ASN A 4 59.45 -0.44 3.69
N LYS A 5 58.31 0.28 3.78
CA LYS A 5 57.05 -0.01 4.54
C LYS A 5 56.14 1.25 4.57
N GLN A 6 54.91 1.21 4.02
CA GLN A 6 53.60 0.89 4.68
C GLN A 6 53.16 1.96 5.71
N ILE A 7 51.95 2.53 5.83
CA ILE A 7 50.56 2.40 5.31
C ILE A 7 49.86 3.75 5.59
N SER A 8 48.96 4.24 4.73
CA SER A 8 47.62 4.73 5.12
C SER A 8 46.89 5.29 3.90
N THR A 9 46.10 4.44 3.26
CA THR A 9 45.09 4.85 2.29
C THR A 9 43.90 5.45 3.04
N GLY A 10 43.82 6.77 3.08
CA GLY A 10 42.61 7.49 3.46
C GLY A 10 41.56 7.41 2.34
N LYS A 11 40.82 6.30 2.28
CA LYS A 11 39.55 6.24 1.54
C LYS A 11 38.46 6.84 2.42
N LYS A 12 38.00 8.04 2.07
CA LYS A 12 36.84 8.70 2.65
C LYS A 12 35.72 8.74 1.61
N PHE A 13 34.54 8.24 2.02
CA PHE A 13 33.19 8.46 1.46
C PHE A 13 32.99 7.93 0.02
N ILE A 14 31.99 7.12 -0.32
CA ILE A 14 30.56 7.19 -0.01
C ILE A 14 30.04 5.75 0.09
N HIS A 15 29.35 5.43 1.18
CA HIS A 15 28.66 4.16 1.32
C HIS A 15 27.37 4.22 0.49
N ASN A 16 27.31 3.41 -0.56
CA ASN A 16 26.07 3.09 -1.26
C ASN A 16 25.13 2.37 -0.29
N ALA A 17 24.24 3.14 0.34
CA ALA A 17 23.05 2.62 0.97
C ALA A 17 21.91 2.68 -0.07
N SER A 18 21.30 1.52 -0.28
CA SER A 18 20.23 1.22 -1.21
C SER A 18 19.10 2.25 -1.21
N VAL A 19 18.90 2.91 -2.36
CA VAL A 19 17.80 3.82 -2.68
C VAL A 19 16.51 3.04 -2.99
N PHE A 20 16.12 2.11 -2.12
CA PHE A 20 14.87 1.35 -2.25
C PHE A 20 13.69 2.04 -1.56
N GLN A 21 13.74 3.37 -1.41
CA GLN A 21 12.84 4.10 -0.52
C GLN A 21 12.39 5.46 -1.05
N THR A 22 12.25 5.61 -2.37
CA THR A 22 11.85 6.91 -2.95
C THR A 22 11.03 6.75 -4.22
N CYS A 23 9.81 6.22 -4.09
CA CYS A 23 8.69 6.42 -5.03
C CYS A 23 7.34 6.24 -4.30
N ILE A 24 7.19 6.85 -3.11
CA ILE A 24 5.88 7.14 -2.52
C ILE A 24 5.95 8.59 -2.04
N ALA A 25 5.64 9.51 -2.96
CA ALA A 25 5.50 10.92 -2.65
C ALA A 25 4.13 11.38 -3.13
N GLY A 26 3.15 11.35 -2.23
CA GLY A 26 1.80 11.78 -2.56
C GLY A 26 0.77 11.60 -1.44
N ILE A 27 0.90 12.40 -0.37
CA ILE A 27 -0.15 12.71 0.65
C ILE A 27 0.01 11.95 1.99
N PHE A 28 0.87 12.52 2.84
CA PHE A 28 0.81 12.37 4.29
C PHE A 28 0.89 13.77 4.92
N LEU A 29 -0.20 14.51 4.89
CA LEU A 29 -0.38 15.72 5.68
C LEU A 29 -1.88 15.87 5.94
N ILE A 30 -2.26 15.79 7.22
CA ILE A 30 -3.56 16.11 7.86
C ILE A 30 -4.14 14.98 8.76
N PHE A 31 -3.34 14.06 9.34
CA PHE A 31 -3.79 13.39 10.59
C PHE A 31 -2.84 13.43 11.79
N ILE A 32 -1.73 14.17 11.71
CA ILE A 32 -0.83 14.37 12.86
C ILE A 32 -0.71 15.87 13.17
N PHE A 33 -1.80 16.46 13.68
CA PHE A 33 -1.70 17.64 14.54
C PHE A 33 -2.64 17.45 15.71
N GLY A 34 -2.16 16.67 16.68
CA GLY A 34 -2.88 16.44 17.93
C GLY A 34 -2.21 15.36 18.78
N MET A 35 -1.01 15.68 19.29
CA MET A 35 -0.33 15.11 20.47
C MET A 35 1.05 14.50 20.20
N ASN A 36 1.96 14.89 21.08
CA ASN A 36 3.40 14.79 20.95
C ASN A 36 3.92 13.36 21.20
N GLY A 37 4.93 13.01 20.42
CA GLY A 37 5.99 12.10 20.85
C GLY A 37 5.78 10.64 20.50
N PHE A 38 6.27 10.21 19.34
CA PHE A 38 6.89 8.88 19.23
C PHE A 38 8.15 8.97 18.36
N SER A 39 9.25 8.62 19.03
CA SER A 39 10.63 8.61 18.54
C SER A 39 10.75 7.71 17.32
N GLN A 40 11.38 8.24 16.27
CA GLN A 40 12.01 7.43 15.23
C GLN A 40 12.96 6.44 15.89
N THR A 41 12.72 5.15 15.72
CA THR A 41 13.76 4.13 15.86
C THR A 41 13.91 3.44 14.51
N SER A 42 15.13 3.52 14.00
CA SER A 42 15.59 2.88 12.78
C SER A 42 15.39 1.37 12.85
N TYR A 43 14.55 0.80 11.99
CA TYR A 43 14.62 -0.62 11.70
C TYR A 43 15.48 -0.83 10.44
N LYS A 44 16.72 -1.25 10.69
CA LYS A 44 17.56 -1.93 9.71
C LYS A 44 16.82 -3.17 9.21
N GLY A 45 16.95 -3.45 7.93
CA GLY A 45 16.40 -4.64 7.27
C GLY A 45 16.65 -5.91 8.08
N ILE A 46 15.55 -6.59 8.40
CA ILE A 46 15.53 -8.01 8.69
C ILE A 46 14.86 -8.64 7.48
N SER A 47 15.63 -9.41 6.73
CA SER A 47 15.13 -10.40 5.79
C SER A 47 14.11 -11.28 6.53
N MET A 48 12.81 -11.05 6.31
CA MET A 48 11.76 -11.90 6.87
C MET A 48 11.72 -13.21 6.09
N ASN A 49 12.55 -14.15 6.52
CA ASN A 49 12.35 -15.57 6.27
C ASN A 49 11.26 -16.06 7.24
N ASN A 50 10.00 -15.73 6.97
CA ASN A 50 8.87 -16.21 7.76
C ASN A 50 8.44 -17.58 7.25
N ASN A 51 9.23 -18.59 7.65
CA ASN A 51 8.81 -19.98 7.63
C ASN A 51 7.85 -20.20 8.82
N ILE A 52 6.63 -19.69 8.70
CA ILE A 52 5.52 -20.03 9.60
C ILE A 52 4.64 -21.02 8.83
N GLN A 53 4.65 -22.26 9.30
CA GLN A 53 3.77 -23.33 8.86
C GLN A 53 2.31 -22.92 9.08
N THR A 54 1.70 -22.28 8.07
CA THR A 54 0.30 -22.58 7.77
C THR A 54 0.29 -24.01 7.22
N LYS A 55 -0.61 -24.86 7.72
CA LYS A 55 -0.89 -26.16 7.07
C LYS A 55 -0.92 -25.93 5.56
N ASN A 56 -0.15 -26.73 4.82
CA ASN A 56 -0.08 -26.77 3.35
C ASN A 56 -1.48 -26.96 2.71
N ILE A 57 -2.33 -25.95 2.78
CA ILE A 57 -3.45 -25.77 1.88
C ILE A 57 -2.86 -24.84 0.83
N SER A 58 -2.47 -25.41 -0.32
CA SER A 58 -2.18 -24.62 -1.50
C SER A 58 -3.28 -23.55 -1.62
N PRO A 59 -2.96 -22.25 -1.73
CA PRO A 59 -3.99 -21.22 -1.83
C PRO A 59 -4.87 -21.59 -3.01
N GLY A 60 -6.10 -22.01 -2.72
CA GLY A 60 -7.09 -22.40 -3.71
C GLY A 60 -7.61 -21.14 -4.38
N TYR A 61 -6.79 -20.54 -5.24
CA TYR A 61 -7.22 -19.46 -6.11
C TYR A 61 -8.36 -19.99 -6.97
N LEU A 62 -9.45 -19.23 -7.00
CA LEU A 62 -10.62 -19.60 -7.77
C LEU A 62 -10.31 -19.47 -9.26
N ASP A 63 -10.80 -20.42 -10.04
CA ASP A 63 -10.78 -20.33 -11.50
C ASP A 63 -11.55 -19.08 -11.98
N LYS A 64 -11.12 -18.49 -13.10
CA LYS A 64 -11.74 -17.28 -13.66
C LYS A 64 -13.22 -17.47 -14.04
N ASN A 65 -13.64 -18.72 -14.29
CA ASN A 65 -15.02 -19.07 -14.60
C ASN A 65 -15.85 -19.41 -13.35
N ASN A 66 -15.25 -19.41 -12.15
CA ASN A 66 -15.99 -19.65 -10.92
C ASN A 66 -17.00 -18.51 -10.68
N PRO A 67 -18.29 -18.79 -10.41
CA PRO A 67 -19.30 -17.75 -10.19
C PRO A 67 -18.95 -16.77 -9.06
N VAL A 68 -18.28 -17.23 -7.99
CA VAL A 68 -17.82 -16.37 -6.89
C VAL A 68 -16.67 -15.48 -7.36
N PHE A 69 -15.74 -16.00 -8.16
CA PHE A 69 -14.68 -15.19 -8.75
C PHE A 69 -15.28 -14.08 -9.62
N ILE A 70 -16.21 -14.43 -10.52
CA ILE A 70 -16.87 -13.46 -11.42
C ILE A 70 -17.59 -12.40 -10.60
N SER A 71 -18.36 -12.80 -9.59
CA SER A 71 -19.13 -11.89 -8.73
C SER A 71 -18.24 -10.95 -7.91
N ILE A 72 -17.12 -11.42 -7.36
CA ILE A 72 -16.17 -10.57 -6.63
C ILE A 72 -15.43 -9.66 -7.61
N LYS A 73 -14.98 -10.20 -8.75
CA LYS A 73 -14.24 -9.43 -9.74
C LYS A 73 -15.04 -8.28 -10.35
N SER A 74 -16.35 -8.45 -10.54
CA SER A 74 -17.19 -7.39 -11.09
C SER A 74 -17.40 -6.19 -10.14
N ARG A 75 -17.03 -6.31 -8.85
CA ARG A 75 -17.31 -5.30 -7.83
C ARG A 75 -16.10 -4.87 -7.00
N ALA A 76 -15.03 -5.66 -6.93
CA ALA A 76 -13.93 -5.42 -6.00
C ALA A 76 -13.30 -4.02 -6.11
N ALA A 77 -13.09 -3.53 -7.33
CA ALA A 77 -12.56 -2.17 -7.54
C ALA A 77 -13.53 -1.10 -7.02
N GLN A 78 -14.84 -1.31 -7.19
CA GLN A 78 -15.87 -0.40 -6.68
C GLN A 78 -15.99 -0.46 -5.15
N ASP A 79 -16.00 -1.66 -4.57
CA ASP A 79 -16.03 -1.84 -3.11
C ASP A 79 -14.82 -1.16 -2.46
N LEU A 80 -13.62 -1.35 -3.03
CA LEU A 80 -12.39 -0.68 -2.57
C LEU A 80 -12.51 0.83 -2.67
N LYS A 81 -12.89 1.35 -3.85
CA LYS A 81 -13.02 2.79 -4.07
C LYS A 81 -14.05 3.42 -3.12
N GLN A 82 -15.23 2.81 -2.99
CA GLN A 82 -16.27 3.28 -2.09
C GLN A 82 -15.76 3.33 -0.65
N ALA A 83 -15.16 2.24 -0.17
CA ALA A 83 -14.63 2.24 1.18
C ALA A 83 -13.50 3.26 1.37
N SER A 84 -12.66 3.50 0.34
CA SER A 84 -11.61 4.52 0.36
C SER A 84 -12.17 5.93 0.47
N GLU A 85 -13.25 6.22 -0.26
CA GLU A 85 -13.96 7.51 -0.19
C GLU A 85 -14.67 7.69 1.17
N GLU A 86 -15.29 6.64 1.68
CA GLU A 86 -15.91 6.63 3.00
C GLU A 86 -14.86 6.84 4.10
N GLY A 87 -13.67 6.28 3.94
CA GLY A 87 -12.53 6.48 4.84
C GLY A 87 -11.81 7.83 4.68
N ASP A 88 -12.00 8.55 3.57
CA ASP A 88 -11.33 9.82 3.29
C ASP A 88 -11.94 10.97 4.11
N MET A 89 -11.30 11.30 5.22
CA MET A 89 -11.76 12.35 6.13
C MET A 89 -11.79 13.77 5.53
N GLU A 90 -11.24 13.99 4.34
CA GLU A 90 -11.26 15.27 3.64
C GLU A 90 -12.41 15.42 2.63
N SER A 91 -13.18 14.35 2.40
CA SER A 91 -14.42 14.38 1.62
C SER A 91 -15.44 15.35 2.24
N SER A 92 -16.33 15.94 1.43
CA SER A 92 -17.34 16.88 1.93
C SER A 92 -18.27 16.27 2.97
N GLU A 93 -18.61 14.99 2.79
CA GLU A 93 -19.44 14.22 3.72
C GLU A 93 -18.69 13.96 5.04
N ASN A 94 -17.39 13.61 4.94
CA ASN A 94 -16.59 13.34 6.12
C ASN A 94 -16.15 14.61 6.88
N LYS A 95 -16.13 15.78 6.24
CA LYS A 95 -15.98 17.07 6.93
C LYS A 95 -17.10 17.32 7.94
N LEU A 96 -18.34 16.94 7.61
CA LEU A 96 -19.48 17.04 8.53
C LEU A 96 -19.37 16.02 9.68
N ILE A 97 -18.88 14.82 9.40
CA ILE A 97 -18.61 13.82 10.44
C ILE A 97 -17.51 14.32 11.38
N LYS A 98 -16.42 14.89 10.83
CA LYS A 98 -15.30 15.47 11.59
C LYS A 98 -15.77 16.59 12.53
N SER A 99 -16.71 17.43 12.11
CA SER A 99 -17.27 18.48 12.99
C SER A 99 -18.12 17.89 14.12
N LYS A 100 -18.93 16.86 13.86
CA LYS A 100 -19.70 16.12 14.90
C LYS A 100 -18.77 15.41 15.90
N ILE A 101 -17.70 14.78 15.43
CA ILE A 101 -16.72 14.12 16.30
C ILE A 101 -16.04 15.15 17.23
N ARG A 102 -15.79 16.37 16.76
CA ARG A 102 -15.19 17.44 17.59
C ARG A 102 -16.10 17.87 18.75
N THR A 103 -17.42 17.77 18.60
CA THR A 103 -18.36 18.09 19.68
C THR A 103 -18.53 16.96 20.69
N TRP A 104 -17.95 15.78 20.44
CA TRP A 104 -18.03 14.66 21.37
C TRP A 104 -17.16 14.88 22.61
N SER A 105 -17.62 14.29 23.72
CA SER A 105 -16.82 14.20 24.94
C SER A 105 -15.49 13.50 24.66
N GLU A 106 -14.47 13.82 25.45
CA GLU A 106 -13.16 13.17 25.34
C GLU A 106 -13.27 11.64 25.47
N LYS A 107 -14.16 11.16 26.36
CA LYS A 107 -14.44 9.73 26.51
C LYS A 107 -14.96 9.11 25.21
N LYS A 108 -15.94 9.74 24.55
CA LYS A 108 -16.51 9.23 23.29
C LYS A 108 -15.49 9.30 22.15
N ARG A 109 -14.63 10.33 22.10
CA ARG A 109 -13.51 10.42 21.15
C ARG A 109 -12.45 9.33 21.35
N LYS A 110 -12.07 9.02 22.60
CA LYS A 110 -11.15 7.90 22.90
C LYS A 110 -11.74 6.55 22.52
N GLN A 111 -13.04 6.33 22.75
CA GLN A 111 -13.72 5.12 22.32
C GLN A 111 -13.72 4.97 20.80
N PHE A 112 -13.99 6.07 20.08
CA PHE A 112 -13.94 6.09 18.62
C PHE A 112 -12.54 5.74 18.08
N GLN A 113 -11.49 6.36 18.63
CA GLN A 113 -10.12 6.08 18.23
C GLN A 113 -9.73 4.61 18.48
N ALA A 114 -10.02 4.09 19.68
CA ALA A 114 -9.73 2.69 20.00
C ALA A 114 -10.50 1.71 19.10
N LEU A 115 -11.74 2.06 18.72
CA LEU A 115 -12.53 1.26 17.79
C LEU A 115 -11.92 1.27 16.38
N PHE A 116 -11.50 2.43 15.89
CA PHE A 116 -10.83 2.57 14.61
C PHE A 116 -9.55 1.72 14.56
N GLU A 117 -8.65 1.89 15.52
CA GLU A 117 -7.39 1.14 15.61
C GLU A 117 -7.65 -0.37 15.68
N LYS A 118 -8.62 -0.80 16.48
CA LYS A 118 -9.00 -2.21 16.56
C LYS A 118 -9.53 -2.73 15.22
N SER A 119 -10.41 -1.98 14.57
CA SER A 119 -11.03 -2.40 13.29
C SER A 119 -9.97 -2.63 12.20
N ILE A 120 -9.00 -1.72 12.09
CA ILE A 120 -7.91 -1.86 11.14
C ILE A 120 -7.00 -3.03 11.51
N ASN A 121 -6.58 -3.14 12.77
CA ASN A 121 -5.70 -4.22 13.21
C ASN A 121 -6.33 -5.62 13.07
N ASP A 122 -7.63 -5.75 13.39
CA ASP A 122 -8.38 -6.99 13.22
C ASP A 122 -8.51 -7.35 11.73
N TYR A 123 -8.64 -6.34 10.85
CA TYR A 123 -8.70 -6.55 9.41
C TYR A 123 -7.34 -6.92 8.79
N THR A 124 -6.29 -6.21 9.17
CA THR A 124 -4.93 -6.41 8.63
C THR A 124 -4.28 -7.70 9.15
N SER A 125 -4.61 -8.12 10.37
CA SER A 125 -4.23 -9.45 10.88
C SER A 125 -4.85 -10.60 10.08
N GLN A 126 -6.09 -10.45 9.59
CA GLN A 126 -6.74 -11.45 8.74
C GLN A 126 -6.17 -11.50 7.32
N THR A 127 -5.64 -10.37 6.83
CA THR A 127 -5.10 -10.24 5.47
C THR A 127 -3.58 -10.40 5.39
N ASN A 128 -2.92 -10.58 6.54
CA ASN A 128 -1.46 -10.57 6.70
C ASN A 128 -0.82 -9.33 6.06
N PHE A 129 -1.42 -8.18 6.31
CA PHE A 129 -0.96 -6.89 5.80
C PHE A 129 -0.50 -6.02 6.97
N ASP A 130 0.43 -5.10 6.72
CA ASP A 130 0.81 -4.09 7.70
C ASP A 130 -0.26 -2.99 7.77
N ALA A 131 -0.61 -2.52 8.97
CA ALA A 131 -1.71 -1.58 9.17
C ALA A 131 -1.45 -0.21 8.53
N ASP A 132 -0.23 0.32 8.69
CA ASP A 132 0.13 1.63 8.14
C ASP A 132 0.20 1.57 6.61
N THR A 133 0.79 0.51 6.09
CA THR A 133 0.87 0.24 4.65
C THR A 133 -0.53 0.05 4.06
N PHE A 134 -1.42 -0.67 4.77
CA PHE A 134 -2.80 -0.84 4.36
C PHE A 134 -3.48 0.51 4.19
N MET A 135 -3.46 1.35 5.23
CA MET A 135 -4.12 2.66 5.21
C MET A 135 -3.57 3.60 4.13
N MET A 136 -2.25 3.59 3.92
CA MET A 136 -1.61 4.36 2.86
C MET A 136 -2.10 3.91 1.48
N ILE A 137 -2.03 2.61 1.18
CA ILE A 137 -2.47 2.07 -0.11
C ILE A 137 -3.96 2.32 -0.30
N PHE A 138 -4.76 2.11 0.73
CA PHE A 138 -6.20 2.36 0.71
C PHE A 138 -6.54 3.80 0.29
N SER A 139 -5.79 4.78 0.80
CA SER A 139 -5.94 6.19 0.42
C SER A 139 -5.56 6.46 -1.03
N GLU A 140 -4.50 5.82 -1.54
CA GLU A 140 -4.10 5.96 -2.96
C GLU A 140 -5.16 5.39 -3.91
N PHE A 141 -5.71 4.22 -3.60
CA PHE A 141 -6.77 3.62 -4.40
C PHE A 141 -8.04 4.48 -4.46
N GLY A 142 -8.33 5.26 -3.40
CA GLY A 142 -9.44 6.23 -3.41
C GLY A 142 -9.29 7.36 -4.43
N LYS A 143 -8.06 7.65 -4.86
CA LYS A 143 -7.76 8.71 -5.85
C LYS A 143 -7.76 8.18 -7.29
N MET A 144 -7.69 6.87 -7.47
CA MET A 144 -7.66 6.23 -8.78
C MET A 144 -9.07 6.09 -9.34
N ASP A 145 -9.21 6.22 -10.66
CA ASP A 145 -10.45 5.85 -11.31
C ASP A 145 -10.57 4.32 -11.46
N LEU A 146 -11.79 3.81 -11.60
CA LEU A 146 -12.05 2.37 -11.66
C LEU A 146 -11.37 1.69 -12.86
N LYS A 147 -11.17 2.41 -13.96
CA LYS A 147 -10.52 1.88 -15.15
C LYS A 147 -9.02 1.73 -14.89
N GLN A 148 -8.38 2.71 -14.27
CA GLN A 148 -6.99 2.64 -13.84
C GLN A 148 -6.76 1.43 -12.94
N ILE A 149 -7.63 1.22 -11.93
CA ILE A 149 -7.52 0.06 -11.03
C ILE A 149 -7.60 -1.27 -11.82
N ALA A 150 -8.52 -1.36 -12.78
CA ALA A 150 -8.71 -2.56 -13.60
C ALA A 150 -7.56 -2.82 -14.59
N ASP A 151 -6.92 -1.75 -15.09
CA ASP A 151 -5.84 -1.83 -16.08
C ASP A 151 -4.48 -2.11 -15.41
N GLU A 152 -4.23 -1.58 -14.20
CA GLU A 152 -2.94 -1.63 -13.51
C GLU A 152 -2.79 -2.84 -12.58
N TYR A 153 -3.89 -3.42 -12.08
CA TYR A 153 -3.85 -4.48 -11.08
C TYR A 153 -4.51 -5.79 -11.54
N ASP A 154 -3.80 -6.90 -11.30
CA ASP A 154 -4.33 -8.25 -11.48
C ASP A 154 -5.12 -8.68 -10.24
N LEU A 155 -6.43 -8.81 -10.37
CA LEU A 155 -7.29 -9.28 -9.29
C LEU A 155 -7.31 -10.81 -9.24
N ARG A 156 -6.91 -11.36 -8.09
CA ARG A 156 -6.97 -12.79 -7.77
C ARG A 156 -7.92 -13.02 -6.62
N VAL A 157 -8.74 -14.08 -6.69
CA VAL A 157 -9.66 -14.41 -5.59
C VAL A 157 -9.24 -15.75 -4.98
N GLN A 158 -8.98 -15.74 -3.69
CA GLN A 158 -8.62 -16.92 -2.91
C GLN A 158 -9.81 -17.37 -2.06
N SER A 159 -10.08 -18.68 -2.03
CA SER A 159 -10.95 -19.27 -1.00
C SER A 159 -10.21 -19.38 0.33
N LEU A 160 -10.77 -18.81 1.39
CA LEU A 160 -10.24 -18.91 2.77
C LEU A 160 -10.90 -20.03 3.58
N GLY A 161 -11.89 -20.72 3.01
CA GLY A 161 -12.73 -21.71 3.72
C GLY A 161 -14.00 -21.09 4.30
N ASP A 162 -14.96 -21.92 4.70
CA ASP A 162 -16.20 -21.50 5.37
C ASP A 162 -16.95 -20.34 4.67
N ASN A 163 -17.08 -20.42 3.35
CA ASN A 163 -17.68 -19.38 2.49
C ASN A 163 -16.98 -18.01 2.54
N LYS A 164 -15.74 -17.93 3.03
CA LYS A 164 -14.93 -16.71 3.07
C LYS A 164 -13.96 -16.67 1.89
N PHE A 165 -13.75 -15.46 1.38
CA PHE A 165 -12.89 -15.21 0.23
C PHE A 165 -12.02 -13.97 0.45
N ALA A 166 -10.82 -13.98 -0.12
CA ALA A 166 -9.96 -12.82 -0.21
C ALA A 166 -9.80 -12.41 -1.68
N ALA A 167 -10.09 -11.16 -2.01
CA ALA A 167 -9.75 -10.57 -3.30
C ALA A 167 -8.43 -9.80 -3.14
N GLU A 168 -7.38 -10.31 -3.75
CA GLU A 168 -6.04 -9.75 -3.70
C GLU A 168 -5.78 -8.97 -4.98
N PHE A 169 -5.35 -7.71 -4.83
CA PHE A 169 -4.88 -6.88 -5.94
C PHE A 169 -3.38 -7.06 -6.06
N TRP A 170 -2.92 -7.46 -7.23
CA TRP A 170 -1.52 -7.72 -7.51
C TRP A 170 -0.99 -6.77 -8.55
N GLU A 171 0.19 -6.20 -8.28
CA GLU A 171 0.93 -5.37 -9.21
C GLU A 171 1.96 -6.22 -9.95
N ASP A 172 2.07 -6.06 -11.27
CA ASP A 172 3.16 -6.65 -12.07
C ASP A 172 4.36 -5.68 -12.09
N GLY A 173 5.41 -6.04 -11.35
CA GLY A 173 6.64 -5.27 -11.27
C GLY A 173 7.31 -5.05 -12.62
N LEU A 174 7.12 -5.92 -13.63
CA LEU A 174 7.62 -5.65 -14.98
C LEU A 174 6.81 -4.54 -15.69
N ALA A 175 5.49 -4.54 -15.51
CA ALA A 175 4.61 -3.53 -16.09
C ALA A 175 4.84 -2.17 -15.43
N VAL A 176 4.94 -2.13 -14.10
CA VAL A 176 5.21 -0.91 -13.34
C VAL A 176 6.58 -0.34 -13.66
N ASN A 177 7.60 -1.19 -13.80
CA ASN A 177 8.95 -0.76 -14.17
C ASN A 177 9.14 -0.63 -15.69
N SER A 178 8.09 -0.39 -16.48
CA SER A 178 8.19 -0.15 -17.93
C SER A 178 8.90 1.17 -18.26
N GLU A 179 9.44 1.30 -19.47
CA GLU A 179 10.06 2.57 -19.90
C GLU A 179 9.06 3.72 -19.99
N ALA A 180 7.81 3.43 -20.39
CA ALA A 180 6.75 4.43 -20.42
C ALA A 180 6.47 5.00 -19.02
N ASN A 181 6.41 4.14 -17.99
CA ASN A 181 6.24 4.58 -16.61
C ASN A 181 7.47 5.33 -16.08
N ALA A 182 8.69 4.93 -16.47
CA ALA A 182 9.90 5.66 -16.13
C ALA A 182 9.85 7.11 -16.63
N ILE A 183 9.39 7.31 -17.87
CA ILE A 183 9.22 8.64 -18.49
C ILE A 183 8.12 9.43 -17.77
N LYS A 184 6.94 8.81 -17.55
CA LYS A 184 5.82 9.44 -16.83
C LYS A 184 6.26 9.94 -15.44
N ASN A 185 6.89 9.07 -14.66
CA ASN A 185 7.38 9.39 -13.32
C ASN A 185 8.45 10.50 -13.35
N ALA A 186 9.36 10.48 -14.33
CA ALA A 186 10.35 11.54 -14.49
C ALA A 186 9.70 12.91 -14.73
N HIS A 187 8.67 12.97 -15.56
CA HIS A 187 7.92 14.21 -15.80
C HIS A 187 7.14 14.68 -14.55
N GLU A 188 6.50 13.77 -13.83
CA GLU A 188 5.79 14.09 -12.58
C GLU A 188 6.75 14.64 -11.51
N LEU A 189 7.91 14.01 -11.36
CA LEU A 189 8.95 14.46 -10.44
C LEU A 189 9.53 15.83 -10.84
N ALA A 190 9.79 16.05 -12.14
CA ALA A 190 10.25 17.33 -12.65
C ALA A 190 9.22 18.46 -12.44
N ALA A 191 7.93 18.14 -12.45
CA ALA A 191 6.84 19.09 -12.21
C ALA A 191 6.55 19.35 -10.72
N SER A 192 7.18 18.60 -9.81
CA SER A 192 6.95 18.73 -8.37
C SER A 192 7.40 20.08 -7.81
N ASP A 193 6.76 20.53 -6.74
CA ASP A 193 7.15 21.79 -6.07
C ASP A 193 8.55 21.75 -5.48
N TYR A 194 9.03 20.55 -5.15
CA TYR A 194 10.41 20.37 -4.73
C TYR A 194 11.37 20.67 -5.89
N ALA A 195 11.14 20.09 -7.08
CA ALA A 195 11.98 20.36 -8.25
C ALA A 195 11.97 21.84 -8.64
N LYS A 196 10.80 22.51 -8.54
CA LYS A 196 10.70 23.97 -8.78
C LYS A 196 11.54 24.80 -7.80
N LYS A 197 11.60 24.39 -6.52
CA LYS A 197 12.39 25.08 -5.48
C LYS A 197 13.88 24.73 -5.54
N HIS A 198 14.23 23.62 -6.17
CA HIS A 198 15.58 23.09 -6.26
C HIS A 198 15.92 22.66 -7.70
N PRO A 199 16.04 23.61 -8.65
CA PRO A 199 16.22 23.30 -10.07
C PRO A 199 17.50 22.50 -10.36
N ASP A 200 18.54 22.67 -9.53
CA ASP A 200 19.83 21.96 -9.69
C ASP A 200 19.85 20.57 -9.05
N SER A 201 18.73 20.10 -8.47
CA SER A 201 18.67 18.80 -7.78
C SER A 201 18.81 17.59 -8.69
N GLY A 202 18.62 17.77 -10.01
CA GLY A 202 18.57 16.65 -10.96
C GLY A 202 17.38 15.72 -10.75
N ILE A 203 16.36 16.14 -9.98
CA ILE A 203 15.09 15.42 -9.85
C ILE A 203 14.35 15.45 -11.18
N GLY A 204 13.78 14.31 -11.55
CA GLY A 204 13.16 14.14 -12.86
C GLY A 204 14.17 13.93 -14.01
N ASP A 205 15.45 13.70 -13.72
CA ASP A 205 16.42 13.25 -14.71
C ASP A 205 15.98 11.91 -15.32
N ILE A 206 15.48 11.98 -16.54
CA ILE A 206 14.90 10.86 -17.27
C ILE A 206 15.92 9.72 -17.42
N SER A 207 17.20 10.03 -17.63
CA SER A 207 18.23 9.00 -17.85
C SER A 207 18.43 8.16 -16.59
N LYS A 208 18.59 8.82 -15.43
CA LYS A 208 18.76 8.14 -14.14
C LYS A 208 17.52 7.33 -13.74
N ILE A 209 16.33 7.86 -14.01
CA ILE A 209 15.08 7.18 -13.71
C ILE A 209 14.91 5.95 -14.62
N LYS A 210 15.20 6.07 -15.92
CA LYS A 210 15.19 4.93 -16.86
C LYS A 210 16.19 3.85 -16.45
N GLU A 211 17.40 4.22 -16.03
CA GLU A 211 18.41 3.28 -15.54
C GLU A 211 17.91 2.51 -14.30
N THR A 212 17.28 3.21 -13.36
CA THR A 212 16.71 2.61 -12.15
C THR A 212 15.63 1.59 -12.51
N TYR A 213 14.68 1.96 -13.38
CA TYR A 213 13.60 1.07 -13.81
C TYR A 213 14.14 -0.14 -14.58
N ALA A 214 15.14 0.07 -15.45
CA ALA A 214 15.80 -1.02 -16.19
C ALA A 214 16.55 -1.98 -15.25
N ALA A 215 17.22 -1.46 -14.22
CA ALA A 215 17.89 -2.28 -13.21
C ALA A 215 16.89 -3.13 -12.42
N THR A 216 15.74 -2.58 -12.03
CA THR A 216 14.66 -3.33 -11.38
C THR A 216 14.13 -4.45 -12.27
N ARG A 217 13.84 -4.16 -13.56
CA ARG A 217 13.41 -5.21 -14.51
C ARG A 217 14.45 -6.32 -14.64
N LYS A 218 15.74 -5.98 -14.68
CA LYS A 218 16.83 -6.97 -14.72
C LYS A 218 16.84 -7.83 -13.45
N SER A 219 16.70 -7.22 -12.28
CA SER A 219 16.64 -7.95 -11.00
C SER A 219 15.43 -8.89 -10.93
N ILE A 220 14.27 -8.48 -11.43
CA ILE A 220 13.08 -9.35 -11.55
C ILE A 220 13.35 -10.53 -12.49
N ASN A 221 13.91 -10.26 -13.68
CA ASN A 221 14.21 -11.32 -14.66
C ASN A 221 15.28 -12.31 -14.16
N ASN A 222 16.20 -11.85 -13.31
CA ASN A 222 17.19 -12.69 -12.64
C ASN A 222 16.62 -13.49 -11.46
N GLY A 223 15.37 -13.26 -11.05
CA GLY A 223 14.75 -13.89 -9.89
C GLY A 223 15.23 -13.35 -8.55
N GLU A 224 15.96 -12.23 -8.53
CA GLU A 224 16.44 -11.57 -7.31
C GLU A 224 15.33 -10.78 -6.61
N THR A 225 14.36 -10.29 -7.39
CA THR A 225 13.19 -9.55 -6.91
C THR A 225 11.91 -10.24 -7.38
N GLN A 226 10.87 -10.26 -6.54
CA GLN A 226 9.57 -10.82 -6.91
C GLN A 226 8.93 -10.02 -8.06
N ARG A 227 8.37 -10.71 -9.05
CA ARG A 227 7.65 -10.05 -10.15
C ARG A 227 6.30 -9.49 -9.70
N PHE A 228 5.55 -10.25 -8.92
CA PHE A 228 4.21 -9.85 -8.50
C PHE A 228 4.22 -9.47 -7.04
N THR A 229 3.71 -8.27 -6.75
CA THR A 229 3.59 -7.76 -5.38
C THR A 229 2.11 -7.60 -5.05
N LYS A 230 1.68 -8.16 -3.92
CA LYS A 230 0.34 -7.96 -3.41
C LYS A 230 0.24 -6.57 -2.81
N VAL A 231 -0.66 -5.73 -3.32
CA VAL A 231 -0.80 -4.34 -2.87
C VAL A 231 -1.94 -4.15 -1.87
N ILE A 232 -3.03 -4.88 -1.99
CA ILE A 232 -4.14 -4.80 -1.02
C ILE A 232 -5.00 -6.06 -1.07
N VAL A 233 -5.73 -6.34 0.02
CA VAL A 233 -6.65 -7.46 0.12
C VAL A 233 -8.01 -7.00 0.63
N LEU A 234 -9.06 -7.41 -0.07
CA LEU A 234 -10.45 -7.25 0.33
C LEU A 234 -11.02 -8.57 0.83
N LEU A 235 -11.77 -8.55 1.95
CA LEU A 235 -12.39 -9.74 2.52
C LEU A 235 -13.87 -9.81 2.16
N TYR A 236 -14.33 -11.02 1.82
CA TYR A 236 -15.70 -11.30 1.43
C TYR A 236 -16.27 -12.55 2.11
N THR A 237 -17.59 -12.58 2.29
CA THR A 237 -18.35 -13.78 2.65
C THR A 237 -19.42 -14.05 1.60
N LYS A 238 -19.64 -15.33 1.27
CA LYS A 238 -20.84 -15.78 0.57
C LYS A 238 -21.90 -16.21 1.58
N GLU A 239 -23.03 -15.52 1.55
CA GLU A 239 -24.16 -15.79 2.43
C GLU A 239 -25.00 -17.00 1.95
N LYS A 240 -25.96 -17.43 2.78
CA LYS A 240 -26.83 -18.58 2.47
C LYS A 240 -27.70 -18.36 1.23
N ASP A 241 -28.06 -17.11 0.94
CA ASP A 241 -28.78 -16.71 -0.28
C ASP A 241 -27.86 -16.58 -1.51
N SER A 242 -26.59 -16.97 -1.37
CA SER A 242 -25.52 -16.83 -2.37
C SER A 242 -25.10 -15.40 -2.69
N SER A 243 -25.59 -14.40 -1.94
CA SER A 243 -25.06 -13.04 -2.04
C SER A 243 -23.61 -12.97 -1.56
N ILE A 244 -22.83 -12.08 -2.16
CA ILE A 244 -21.45 -11.80 -1.77
C ILE A 244 -21.43 -10.50 -0.98
N VAL A 245 -20.98 -10.57 0.26
CA VAL A 245 -20.86 -9.44 1.18
C VAL A 245 -19.40 -9.06 1.33
N PHE A 246 -19.10 -7.79 1.07
CA PHE A 246 -17.80 -7.19 1.35
C PHE A 246 -17.72 -6.81 2.83
N HIS A 247 -16.61 -7.16 3.48
CA HIS A 247 -16.33 -6.73 4.85
C HIS A 247 -15.56 -5.40 4.83
N ASN A 248 -16.29 -4.29 4.89
CA ASN A 248 -15.67 -2.97 4.94
C ASN A 248 -14.89 -2.79 6.28
N PRO A 249 -13.56 -2.53 6.23
CA PRO A 249 -12.75 -2.34 7.44
C PRO A 249 -13.18 -1.16 8.30
N PHE A 250 -13.99 -0.23 7.78
CA PHE A 250 -14.49 0.95 8.49
C PHE A 250 -15.94 0.81 8.97
N GLN A 251 -16.63 -0.31 8.69
CA GLN A 251 -18.07 -0.44 9.02
C GLN A 251 -18.38 -0.18 10.49
N ALA A 252 -17.58 -0.74 11.40
CA ALA A 252 -17.77 -0.55 12.85
C ALA A 252 -17.64 0.93 13.27
N VAL A 253 -16.79 1.68 12.57
CA VAL A 253 -16.55 3.10 12.80
C VAL A 253 -17.77 3.92 12.35
N PHE A 254 -18.33 3.61 11.17
CA PHE A 254 -19.55 4.23 10.68
C PHE A 254 -20.75 3.92 11.58
N ASP A 255 -20.92 2.66 11.99
CA ASP A 255 -21.98 2.26 12.91
C ASP A 255 -21.90 3.00 14.25
N PHE A 256 -20.70 3.36 14.70
CA PHE A 256 -20.51 4.15 15.92
C PHE A 256 -20.88 5.63 15.72
N ILE A 257 -20.60 6.21 14.55
CA ILE A 257 -20.93 7.60 14.22
C ILE A 257 -22.45 7.79 14.08
N LEU A 258 -23.13 6.79 13.50
CA LEU A 258 -24.58 6.83 13.25
C LEU A 258 -25.43 6.57 14.52
N LYS A 259 -24.79 6.24 15.65
CA LYS A 259 -25.41 6.06 16.98
C LYS A 259 -25.25 7.29 17.87
#